data_AF-A0A662W1U9-F1
#
_entry.id   AF-A0A662W1U9-F1
#
_cell.length_a   1.000
_cell.length_b   1.000
_cell.length_c   1.000
_cell.angle_alpha   90.00
_cell.angle_beta   90.00
_cell.angle_gamma   90.00
#
_symmetry.space_group_name_H-M   'P 1'
#
loop_
_entity.id
_entity.type
_entity.pdbx_description
1 polymer ?
#
loop_
_entity_poly.entity_id
_entity_poly.type
_entity_poly.pdbx_seq_one_letter_code
_entity_poly.pdbx_strand_id
1 'polypeptide(L)'
;MGAIGAWIKVLAGFFILGGVFIFSQPMFDFMFAAGNAMGGNAANVASLIKTCLQVLPIPIAISLIIWGFIEATREEDASYFRYFR
;
A
#
# COMPACT_ATOMS: atom_id res chain seq x y z
N MET A 1 7.78 -16.97 17.57
CA MET A 1 8.26 -16.51 16.24
C MET A 1 7.14 -16.06 15.30
N GLY A 2 5.86 -16.32 15.61
CA GLY A 2 4.75 -15.92 14.74
C GLY A 2 4.59 -14.41 14.57
N ALA A 3 4.46 -13.66 15.67
CA ALA A 3 4.38 -12.19 15.61
C ALA A 3 5.50 -11.55 14.77
N ILE A 4 6.74 -12.02 14.91
CA ILE A 4 7.88 -11.55 14.11
C ILE A 4 7.67 -11.85 12.61
N GLY A 5 7.17 -13.04 12.27
CA GLY A 5 6.83 -13.43 10.89
C GLY A 5 5.72 -12.58 10.29
N ALA A 6 4.67 -12.25 11.07
CA ALA A 6 3.60 -11.35 10.65
C ALA A 6 4.14 -9.96 10.30
N TRP A 7 5.00 -9.38 11.15
CA TRP A 7 5.61 -8.07 10.90
C TRP A 7 6.58 -8.06 9.72
N ILE A 8 7.29 -9.16 9.45
CA ILE A 8 8.11 -9.30 8.23
C ILE A 8 7.23 -9.25 6.97
N LYS A 9 6.06 -9.91 6.98
CA LYS A 9 5.09 -9.84 5.86
C LYS A 9 4.57 -8.43 5.64
N VAL A 10 4.30 -7.68 6.72
CA VAL A 10 3.90 -6.26 6.65
C VAL A 10 5.00 -5.40 6.03
N LEU A 11 6.25 -5.56 6.46
CA LEU A 11 7.40 -4.85 5.90
C LEU A 11 7.61 -5.17 4.41
N ALA A 12 7.47 -6.44 4.03
CA ALA A 12 7.50 -6.84 2.62
C ALA A 12 6.34 -6.21 1.83
N GLY A 13 5.15 -6.11 2.43
CA GLY A 13 4.00 -5.42 1.84
C GLY A 13 4.26 -3.93 1.58
N PHE A 14 4.89 -3.23 2.53
CA PHE A 14 5.33 -1.85 2.33
C PHE A 14 6.36 -1.72 1.22
N PHE A 15 7.31 -2.65 1.14
CA PHE A 15 8.32 -2.66 0.09
C PHE A 15 7.70 -2.86 -1.30
N ILE A 16 6.77 -3.81 -1.44
CA ILE A 16 6.05 -4.05 -2.70
C ILE A 16 5.22 -2.82 -3.07
N LEU A 17 4.53 -2.20 -2.10
CA LEU A 17 3.75 -1.00 -2.34
C LEU A 17 4.63 0.15 -2.85
N GLY A 18 5.78 0.41 -2.21
CA GLY A 18 6.74 1.40 -2.70
C GLY A 18 7.28 1.07 -4.09
N GLY A 19 7.60 -0.20 -4.35
CA GLY A 19 8.04 -0.67 -5.66
C GLY A 19 7.01 -0.41 -6.76
N VAL A 20 5.74 -0.77 -6.52
CA VAL A 20 4.65 -0.56 -7.49
C VAL A 20 4.51 0.93 -7.84
N PHE A 21 4.63 1.84 -6.87
CA PHE A 21 4.56 3.28 -7.13
C PHE A 21 5.73 3.78 -7.99
N ILE A 22 6.96 3.34 -7.70
CA ILE A 22 8.14 3.74 -8.48
C ILE A 22 8.05 3.23 -9.93
N PHE A 23 7.65 1.98 -10.12
CA PHE A 23 7.57 1.39 -11.47
C PHE A 23 6.40 1.93 -12.30
N SER A 24 5.30 2.33 -11.65
CA SER A 24 4.12 2.87 -12.35
C SER A 24 4.16 4.39 -12.58
N GLN A 25 5.01 5.13 -11.84
CA GLN A 25 5.18 6.58 -11.97
C GLN A 25 5.41 7.06 -13.41
N PRO A 26 6.34 6.48 -14.21
CA PRO A 26 6.58 6.95 -15.58
C PRO A 26 5.36 6.84 -16.50
N MET A 27 4.55 5.80 -16.31
CA MET A 27 3.32 5.60 -17.06
C MET A 27 2.29 6.68 -16.71
N PHE A 28 2.12 6.98 -15.42
CA PHE A 28 1.21 8.03 -14.97
C PHE A 28 1.67 9.42 -15.40
N ASP A 29 2.97 9.71 -15.32
CA ASP A 29 3.54 10.99 -15.76
C ASP A 29 3.30 11.24 -17.25
N PHE A 30 3.41 10.20 -18.09
CA PHE A 30 3.05 10.28 -19.50
C PHE A 30 1.55 10.60 -19.69
N MET A 31 0.66 9.92 -18.96
CA MET A 31 -0.78 10.18 -19.04
C MET A 31 -1.15 11.59 -18.59
N PHE A 32 -0.51 12.10 -17.53
CA PHE A 32 -0.73 13.47 -17.06
C PHE A 32 -0.19 14.50 -18.05
N ALA A 33 0.97 14.26 -18.66
CA ALA A 33 1.51 15.13 -19.69
C ALA A 33 0.59 15.21 -20.91
N ALA A 34 0.06 14.07 -21.36
CA ALA A 34 -0.91 14.01 -22.46
C ALA A 34 -2.22 14.72 -22.12
N GLY A 35 -2.78 14.48 -20.93
CA GLY A 35 -4.01 15.13 -20.46
C GLY A 35 -3.87 16.66 -20.31
N ASN A 36 -2.72 17.13 -19.84
CA ASN A 36 -2.42 18.56 -19.75
C ASN A 36 -2.20 19.19 -21.13
N ALA A 37 -1.58 18.48 -22.07
CA ALA A 37 -1.39 18.94 -23.44
C ALA A 37 -2.71 19.06 -24.23
N MET A 38 -3.71 18.22 -23.92
CA MET A 38 -5.06 18.32 -24.50
C MET A 38 -5.86 19.51 -23.98
N GLY A 39 -5.49 20.07 -22.83
CA GLY A 39 -6.13 21.26 -22.24
C GLY A 39 -7.59 21.05 -21.82
N GLY A 40 -8.24 22.15 -21.42
CA GLY A 40 -9.65 22.16 -21.03
C GLY A 40 -9.96 21.23 -19.84
N ASN A 41 -11.01 20.42 -19.97
CA ASN A 41 -11.45 19.51 -18.90
C ASN A 41 -10.43 18.38 -18.64
N ALA A 42 -9.63 18.00 -19.63
CA ALA A 42 -8.64 16.92 -19.49
C ALA A 42 -7.51 17.30 -18.52
N ALA A 43 -7.08 18.57 -18.51
CA ALA A 43 -6.08 19.08 -17.57
C ALA A 43 -6.60 19.07 -16.11
N ASN A 44 -7.88 19.43 -15.90
CA ASN A 44 -8.50 19.36 -14.57
C ASN A 44 -8.61 17.92 -14.07
N VAL A 45 -9.02 16.99 -14.94
CA VAL A 45 -9.10 15.56 -14.62
C VAL A 45 -7.71 14.99 -14.31
N ALA A 46 -6.67 15.37 -15.07
CA ALA A 46 -5.30 14.94 -14.80
C ALA A 46 -4.80 15.40 -13.42
N SER A 47 -5.12 16.65 -13.02
CA SER A 47 -4.77 17.18 -11.69
C SER A 47 -5.48 16.45 -10.54
N LEU A 48 -6.77 16.13 -10.72
CA LEU A 48 -7.54 15.33 -9.76
C LEU A 48 -6.96 13.92 -9.61
N ILE A 49 -6.67 13.23 -10.72
CA ILE A 49 -6.11 11.89 -10.69
C ILE A 49 -4.73 11.88 -10.02
N LYS A 50 -3.87 12.88 -10.29
CA LYS A 50 -2.58 13.04 -9.61
C LYS A 50 -2.74 13.14 -8.09
N THR A 51 -3.72 13.92 -7.63
CA THR A 51 -3.99 14.10 -6.20
C THR A 51 -4.51 12.80 -5.57
N CYS A 52 -5.44 12.12 -6.23
CA CYS A 52 -5.94 10.81 -5.79
C CYS A 52 -4.80 9.79 -5.70
N LEU A 53 -3.90 9.75 -6.67
CA LEU A 53 -2.76 8.82 -6.70
C LEU A 53 -1.80 9.05 -5.53
N GLN A 54 -1.60 10.30 -5.10
CA GLN A 54 -0.76 10.63 -3.94
C GLN A 54 -1.41 10.22 -2.60
N VAL A 55 -2.74 10.27 -2.51
CA VAL A 55 -3.48 9.94 -1.28
C VAL A 55 -3.79 8.44 -1.17
N LEU A 56 -3.96 7.74 -2.30
CA LEU A 56 -4.27 6.31 -2.37
C LEU A 56 -3.37 5.38 -1.51
N PRO A 57 -2.05 5.56 -1.41
CA PRO A 57 -1.23 4.64 -0.63
C PRO A 57 -1.44 4.76 0.89
N ILE A 58 -2.01 5.87 1.37
CA ILE A 58 -2.27 6.11 2.81
C ILE A 58 -3.26 5.08 3.39
N PRO A 59 -4.49 4.91 2.85
CA PRO A 59 -5.42 3.91 3.37
C PRO A 59 -4.90 2.48 3.19
N ILE A 60 -4.17 2.17 2.10
CA ILE A 60 -3.59 0.84 1.88
C ILE A 60 -2.53 0.52 2.94
N ALA A 61 -1.67 1.50 3.25
CA ALA A 61 -0.69 1.40 4.33
C ALA A 61 -1.35 1.15 5.69
N ILE A 62 -2.43 1.87 6.01
CA ILE A 62 -3.20 1.69 7.25
C ILE A 62 -3.81 0.28 7.30
N SER A 63 -4.40 -0.19 6.20
CA SER A 63 -4.96 -1.55 6.13
C SER A 63 -3.90 -2.63 6.34
N LEU A 64 -2.69 -2.46 5.79
CA LEU A 64 -1.55 -3.36 6.00
C LEU A 64 -1.12 -3.43 7.46
N ILE A 65 -1.08 -2.28 8.15
CA ILE A 65 -0.74 -2.22 9.58
C ILE A 65 -1.81 -2.94 10.41
N ILE A 66 -3.09 -2.65 10.17
CA ILE A 66 -4.20 -3.29 10.89
C ILE A 66 -4.18 -4.80 10.68
N TRP A 67 -3.97 -5.25 9.44
CA TRP A 67 -3.82 -6.67 9.13
C TRP A 67 -2.63 -7.30 9.88
N GLY A 68 -1.49 -6.60 9.92
CA GLY A 68 -0.32 -7.01 10.70
C GLY A 68 -0.61 -7.23 12.18
N PHE A 69 -1.36 -6.31 12.79
CA PHE A 69 -1.79 -6.46 14.19
C PHE A 69 -2.71 -7.67 14.40
N ILE A 70 -3.68 -7.88 13.51
CA ILE A 70 -4.62 -9.02 13.59
C ILE A 70 -3.88 -10.34 13.42
N GLU A 71 -2.94 -10.44 12.48
CA GLU A 71 -2.19 -11.67 12.24
C GLU A 71 -1.24 -11.98 13.41
N ALA A 72 -0.58 -10.96 13.97
CA ALA A 72 0.30 -11.11 15.12
C ALA A 72 -0.46 -11.64 16.36
N THR A 73 -1.66 -11.13 16.65
CA THR A 73 -2.45 -11.59 17.80
C THR A 73 -2.97 -13.01 17.63
N ARG A 74 -3.38 -13.40 16.41
CA ARG A 74 -3.83 -14.78 16.12
C ARG A 74 -2.71 -15.81 16.29
N GLU A 75 -1.49 -15.47 15.89
CA GLU A 75 -0.36 -16.39 16.01
C GLU A 75 0.19 -16.48 17.45
N GLU A 76 0.00 -15.45 18.28
CA GLU A 76 0.33 -15.51 19.72
C GLU A 76 -0.64 -16.39 20.51
N ASP A 77 -1.95 -16.29 20.28
CA ASP A 77 -2.95 -17.16 20.92
C ASP A 77 -2.71 -18.66 20.62
N ALA A 78 -2.32 -18.98 19.38
CA ALA A 78 -1.99 -20.34 18.99
C ALA A 78 -0.71 -20.87 19.66
N SER A 79 0.23 -19.97 20.00
CA SER A 79 1.51 -20.34 20.64
C SER A 79 1.35 -20.66 22.13
N TYR A 80 0.45 -19.97 22.84
CA TYR A 80 0.11 -20.27 24.23
C TYR A 80 -0.47 -21.69 24.37
N PHE A 81 -1.35 -22.07 23.45
CA PHE A 81 -1.99 -23.39 23.45
C PHE A 81 -1.00 -24.55 23.20
N ARG A 82 0.15 -24.28 22.57
CA ARG A 82 1.16 -25.30 22.23
C ARG A 82 2.18 -25.54 23.34
N TYR A 83 2.30 -24.62 24.29
CA TYR A 83 3.22 -24.73 25.44
C TYR A 83 2.61 -25.45 26.64
N PHE A 84 1.27 -25.52 26.71
CA PHE A 84 0.52 -26.14 27.81
C PHE A 84 0.09 -27.61 27.55
N ARG A 85 0.62 -28.25 26.51
CA ARG A 85 0.38 -29.66 26.18
C ARG A 85 1.70 -30.39 26.02
#